data_AF-A0A9E1BE90-F1
#
_entry.id   AF-A0A9E1BE90-F1
#
_cell.length_a   1.000
_cell.length_b   1.000
_cell.length_c   1.000
_cell.angle_alpha   90.00
_cell.angle_beta   90.00
_cell.angle_gamma   90.00
#
_symmetry.space_group_name_H-M   'P 1'
#
loop_
_entity.id
_entity.type
_entity.pdbx_description
1 polymer ?
#
loop_
_entity_poly.entity_id
_entity_poly.type
_entity_poly.pdbx_seq_one_letter_code
_entity_poly.pdbx_strand_id
1 'polypeptide(L)'
;MDRFEVSTLRSYYGALLTQRQNDMLVMHYDEDLSFGEIANIVGISRQAVLDGINKGEKHLCEYEQKLRLVEKDRKMHAVIDSLEKVDDDVAKHCAKQLRLLLEE
;
A
#
# COMPACT_ATOMS: atom_id res chain seq x y z
N MET A 1 3.40 3.77 11.74
CA MET A 1 2.23 3.34 10.97
C MET A 1 1.92 1.91 11.33
N ASP A 2 0.68 1.48 11.13
CA ASP A 2 0.38 0.05 11.23
C ASP A 2 1.02 -0.72 10.06
N ARG A 3 1.36 -2.00 10.25
CA ARG A 3 1.98 -2.83 9.21
C ARG A 3 1.11 -2.87 7.95
N PHE A 4 -0.21 -3.03 8.12
CA PHE A 4 -1.14 -3.06 6.99
C PHE A 4 -1.21 -1.72 6.26
N GLU A 5 -1.05 -0.61 6.97
CA GLU A 5 -1.01 0.73 6.36
C GLU A 5 0.21 0.89 5.47
N VAL A 6 1.39 0.46 5.94
CA VAL A 6 2.61 0.53 5.13
C VAL A 6 2.53 -0.39 3.91
N SER A 7 2.09 -1.64 4.07
CA SER A 7 1.93 -2.56 2.93
C SER A 7 0.89 -2.03 1.92
N THR A 8 -0.19 -1.40 2.39
CA THR A 8 -1.17 -0.74 1.50
C THR A 8 -0.52 0.41 0.75
N LEU A 9 0.16 1.35 1.42
CA LEU A 9 0.82 2.45 0.72
C LEU A 9 1.90 1.93 -0.26
N ARG A 10 2.59 0.86 0.10
CA ARG A 10 3.62 0.22 -0.74
C ARG A 10 3.02 -0.41 -2.00
N SER A 11 1.83 -1.02 -1.95
CA SER A 11 1.21 -1.57 -3.16
C SER A 11 0.89 -0.48 -4.19
N TYR A 12 0.62 0.75 -3.74
CA TYR A 12 0.36 1.90 -4.61
C TYR A 12 1.63 2.64 -5.04
N TYR A 13 2.61 2.80 -4.16
CA TYR A 13 3.74 3.71 -4.36
C TYR A 13 5.11 3.04 -4.30
N GLY A 14 5.19 1.74 -4.04
CA GLY A 14 6.46 1.02 -3.87
C GLY A 14 7.39 1.14 -5.08
N ALA A 15 6.83 1.22 -6.29
CA ALA A 15 7.58 1.43 -7.52
C ALA A 15 8.26 2.82 -7.63
N LEU A 16 7.85 3.80 -6.82
CA LEU A 16 8.47 5.13 -6.77
C LEU A 16 9.66 5.19 -5.80
N LEU A 17 9.79 4.20 -4.92
CA LEU A 17 10.94 4.08 -4.03
C LEU A 17 12.15 3.58 -4.80
N THR A 18 13.33 3.74 -4.19
CA THR A 18 14.49 2.98 -4.69
C THR A 18 14.24 1.49 -4.48
N GLN A 19 14.72 0.65 -5.41
CA GLN A 19 14.56 -0.80 -5.32
C GLN A 19 14.93 -1.32 -3.92
N ARG A 20 16.09 -0.87 -3.41
CA ARG A 20 16.59 -1.28 -2.10
C ARG A 20 15.67 -0.89 -0.94
N GLN A 21 15.02 0.28 -0.98
CA GLN A 21 14.05 0.68 0.04
C GLN A 21 12.78 -0.16 -0.03
N ASN A 22 12.26 -0.40 -1.24
CA ASN A 22 11.09 -1.24 -1.43
C ASN A 22 11.36 -2.68 -0.96
N ASP A 23 12.51 -3.25 -1.29
CA ASP A 23 12.91 -4.60 -0.86
C ASP A 23 12.98 -4.71 0.67
N MET A 24 13.61 -3.74 1.34
CA MET A 24 13.67 -3.72 2.81
C MET A 24 12.28 -3.59 3.45
N LEU A 25 11.37 -2.83 2.83
CA LEU A 25 9.98 -2.74 3.29
C LEU A 25 9.22 -4.05 3.09
N VAL A 26 9.39 -4.72 1.95
CA VAL A 26 8.79 -6.05 1.68
C VAL A 26 9.27 -7.06 2.72
N MET A 27 10.59 -7.16 2.91
CA MET A 27 11.19 -8.07 3.87
C MET A 27 10.63 -7.85 5.29
N HIS A 28 10.46 -6.59 5.70
CA HIS A 28 9.99 -6.28 7.04
C HIS A 28 8.47 -6.44 7.24
N TYR A 29 7.68 -5.92 6.28
CA TYR A 29 6.23 -5.77 6.42
C TYR A 29 5.42 -6.90 5.77
N ASP A 30 5.98 -7.62 4.79
CA ASP A 30 5.30 -8.71 4.10
C ASP A 30 5.92 -10.08 4.42
N GLU A 31 7.24 -10.16 4.71
CA GLU A 31 7.95 -11.41 5.00
C GLU A 31 8.28 -11.62 6.50
N ASP A 32 7.87 -10.68 7.37
CA ASP A 32 8.09 -10.75 8.82
C ASP A 32 9.56 -10.81 9.28
N LEU A 33 10.51 -10.41 8.43
CA LEU A 33 11.92 -10.39 8.80
C LEU A 33 12.23 -9.26 9.78
N SER A 34 13.04 -9.59 10.79
CA SER A 34 13.59 -8.62 11.72
C SER A 34 14.67 -7.76 11.05
N PHE A 35 14.94 -6.57 11.59
CA PHE A 35 16.01 -5.72 11.07
C PHE A 35 17.40 -6.38 11.11
N GLY A 36 17.62 -7.36 11.99
CA GLY A 36 18.86 -8.13 12.05
C GLY A 36 18.97 -9.13 10.89
N GLU A 37 17.88 -9.83 10.57
CA GLU A 37 17.83 -10.74 9.43
C GLU A 37 17.99 -9.98 8.11
N ILE A 38 17.32 -8.85 7.97
CA ILE A 38 17.44 -7.97 6.80
C ILE A 38 18.87 -7.44 6.68
N ALA A 39 19.49 -7.02 7.79
CA ALA A 39 20.87 -6.55 7.80
C ALA A 39 21.85 -7.61 7.28
N ASN A 40 21.66 -8.86 7.68
CA ASN A 40 22.46 -9.99 7.23
C ASN A 40 22.25 -10.29 5.73
N ILE A 41 21.01 -10.25 5.25
CA ILE A 41 20.67 -10.50 3.83
C ILE A 41 21.23 -9.39 2.93
N VAL A 42 21.06 -8.13 3.34
CA VAL A 42 21.41 -6.94 2.55
C VAL A 42 22.89 -6.55 2.70
N GLY A 43 23.59 -7.10 3.69
CA GLY A 43 25.01 -6.83 3.94
C GLY A 43 25.29 -5.42 4.49
N ILE A 44 24.39 -4.90 5.34
CA ILE A 44 24.53 -3.57 5.98
C ILE A 44 24.28 -3.66 7.48
N SER A 45 24.52 -2.56 8.20
CA SER A 45 24.22 -2.52 9.64
C SER A 45 22.71 -2.51 9.88
N ARG A 46 22.29 -3.07 11.03
CA ARG A 46 20.90 -2.98 11.52
C ARG A 46 20.39 -1.54 11.57
N GLN A 47 21.27 -0.58 11.91
CA GLN A 47 20.92 0.84 11.91
C GLN A 47 20.65 1.37 10.50
N ALA A 48 21.45 0.97 9.51
CA ALA A 48 21.22 1.35 8.13
C ALA A 48 19.92 0.77 7.56
N VAL A 49 19.52 -0.44 7.98
CA VAL A 49 18.19 -1.02 7.67
C VAL A 49 17.08 -0.16 8.27
N LEU A 50 17.16 0.15 9.56
CA LEU A 50 16.18 0.99 10.26
C LEU A 50 16.00 2.34 9.55
N ASP A 51 17.11 3.01 9.23
CA ASP A 51 17.10 4.31 8.56
C ASP A 51 16.50 4.20 7.14
N GLY A 52 16.80 3.10 6.44
CA GLY A 52 16.27 2.81 5.11
C GLY A 52 14.76 2.63 5.11
N ILE A 53 14.24 1.82 6.05
CA ILE A 53 12.82 1.55 6.24
C ILE A 53 12.08 2.84 6.63
N ASN A 54 12.58 3.57 7.63
CA ASN A 54 11.97 4.83 8.07
C ASN A 54 11.90 5.87 6.95
N LYS A 55 12.94 5.97 6.10
CA LYS A 55 12.92 6.85 4.93
C LYS A 55 11.91 6.38 3.89
N GLY A 56 11.83 5.08 3.63
CA GLY A 56 10.84 4.49 2.73
C GLY A 56 9.41 4.80 3.18
N GLU A 57 9.10 4.55 4.45
CA GLU A 57 7.83 4.91 5.07
C GLU A 57 7.48 6.38 4.91
N LYS A 58 8.43 7.28 5.20
CA LYS A 58 8.23 8.71 5.04
C LYS A 58 7.90 9.08 3.59
N HIS A 59 8.61 8.52 2.62
CA HIS A 59 8.32 8.76 1.21
C HIS A 59 6.93 8.24 0.82
N LEU A 60 6.52 7.05 1.28
CA LEU A 60 5.18 6.51 1.05
C LEU A 60 4.10 7.47 1.58
N CYS A 61 4.26 8.00 2.79
CA CYS A 61 3.34 9.00 3.34
C CYS A 61 3.32 10.29 2.50
N GLU A 62 4.48 10.79 2.08
CA GLU A 62 4.57 12.00 1.26
C GLU A 62 3.91 11.82 -0.11
N TYR A 63 4.02 10.63 -0.70
CA TYR A 63 3.31 10.28 -1.93
C TYR A 63 1.82 10.28 -1.72
N GLU A 64 1.31 9.65 -0.66
CA GLU A 64 -0.12 9.67 -0.35
C GLU A 64 -0.65 11.08 -0.11
N GLN A 65 0.08 11.92 0.64
CA GLN A 65 -0.32 13.31 0.88
C GLN A 65 -0.49 14.10 -0.43
N LYS A 66 0.35 13.84 -1.43
CA LYS A 66 0.35 14.54 -2.73
C LYS A 66 -0.61 13.93 -3.74
N LEU A 67 -0.67 12.60 -3.85
CA LEU A 67 -1.38 11.88 -4.91
C LEU A 67 -2.77 11.41 -4.47
N ARG A 68 -2.89 11.05 -3.19
CA ARG A 68 -4.13 10.60 -2.53
C ARG A 68 -4.79 9.42 -3.24
N LEU A 69 -4.00 8.49 -3.78
CA LEU A 69 -4.53 7.35 -4.53
C LEU A 69 -5.28 6.41 -3.60
N VAL A 70 -4.73 6.11 -2.42
CA VAL A 70 -5.40 5.22 -1.45
C VAL A 70 -6.68 5.86 -0.93
N GLU A 71 -6.66 7.16 -0.61
CA GLU A 71 -7.86 7.90 -0.21
C GLU A 71 -8.95 7.86 -1.30
N LYS A 72 -8.58 8.13 -2.56
CA LYS A 72 -9.52 8.12 -3.70
C LYS A 72 -10.10 6.73 -3.92
N ASP A 73 -9.26 5.70 -3.86
CA ASP A 73 -9.70 4.33 -4.06
C ASP A 73 -10.68 3.87 -2.97
N ARG A 74 -10.39 4.19 -1.70
CA ARG A 74 -11.32 3.94 -0.58
C ARG A 74 -12.66 4.65 -0.77
N LYS A 75 -12.65 5.91 -1.23
CA LYS A 75 -13.90 6.65 -1.50
C LYS A 75 -14.69 6.03 -2.64
N MET A 76 -14.01 5.59 -3.70
CA MET A 76 -14.64 4.94 -4.84
C MET A 76 -15.31 3.63 -4.42
N HIS A 77 -14.61 2.78 -3.67
CA HIS A 77 -15.18 1.55 -3.10
C HIS A 77 -16.37 1.83 -2.19
N ALA A 78 -16.30 2.86 -1.34
CA ALA A 78 -17.43 3.26 -0.49
C ALA A 78 -18.67 3.67 -1.30
N VAL A 79 -18.48 4.36 -2.44
CA VAL A 79 -19.58 4.71 -3.36
C VAL A 79 -20.16 3.45 -3.99
N ILE A 80 -19.33 2.54 -4.49
CA ILE A 80 -19.76 1.26 -5.07
C ILE A 80 -20.56 0.44 -4.04
N ASP A 81 -20.06 0.32 -2.81
CA ASP A 81 -20.74 -0.38 -1.72
C ASP A 81 -22.09 0.25 -1.36
N SER A 82 -22.22 1.57 -1.51
CA SER A 82 -23.50 2.25 -1.30
C SER A 82 -24.49 1.98 -2.43
N LEU A 83 -24.02 1.90 -3.68
CA LEU A 83 -24.85 1.55 -4.84
C LEU A 83 -25.38 0.11 -4.75
N GLU A 84 -24.60 -0.83 -4.23
CA GLU A 84 -25.07 -2.22 -4.03
C GLU A 84 -26.23 -2.35 -3.02
N LYS A 85 -26.31 -1.40 -2.08
CA LYS A 85 -27.33 -1.40 -1.02
C LYS A 85 -28.64 -0.74 -1.45
N VAL A 86 -28.65 -0.03 -2.58
CA VAL A 86 -29.87 0.55 -3.13
C VAL A 86 -30.76 -0.58 -3.64
N ASP A 87 -32.07 -0.52 -3.38
CA ASP A 87 -33.02 -1.48 -3.93
C ASP A 87 -33.42 -1.12 -5.38
N ASP A 88 -32.41 -1.09 -6.24
CA ASP A 88 -32.54 -0.82 -7.66
C ASP A 88 -31.60 -1.77 -8.43
N ASP A 89 -32.17 -2.54 -9.35
CA ASP A 89 -31.43 -3.59 -10.07
C ASP A 89 -30.38 -3.01 -11.04
N VAL A 90 -30.63 -1.81 -11.58
CA VAL A 90 -29.67 -1.12 -12.46
C VAL A 90 -28.47 -0.64 -11.64
N ALA A 91 -28.70 -0.03 -10.47
CA ALA A 91 -27.65 0.41 -9.56
C ALA A 91 -26.78 -0.76 -9.10
N LYS A 92 -27.38 -1.90 -8.72
CA LYS A 92 -26.65 -3.13 -8.36
C LYS A 92 -25.83 -3.68 -9.53
N HIS A 93 -26.38 -3.64 -10.75
CA HIS A 93 -25.65 -4.08 -11.94
C HIS A 93 -24.45 -3.18 -12.25
N CYS A 94 -24.64 -1.86 -12.21
CA CYS A 94 -23.56 -0.89 -12.39
C CYS A 94 -22.45 -1.06 -11.33
N ALA A 95 -22.81 -1.27 -10.06
CA ALA A 95 -21.85 -1.50 -8.99
C ALA A 95 -20.98 -2.74 -9.25
N LYS A 96 -21.59 -3.84 -9.71
CA LYS A 96 -20.84 -5.05 -10.11
C LYS A 96 -19.90 -4.80 -11.29
N GLN A 97 -20.35 -4.07 -12.32
CA GLN A 97 -19.50 -3.73 -13.45
C GLN A 97 -18.32 -2.85 -13.04
N LEU A 98 -18.55 -1.87 -12.15
CA LEU A 98 -17.49 -1.01 -11.63
C LEU A 98 -16.45 -1.80 -10.82
N ARG A 99 -16.86 -2.79 -10.01
CA ARG A 99 -15.89 -3.66 -9.31
C ARG A 99 -15.01 -4.44 -10.29
N LEU A 100 -15.61 -5.04 -11.33
CA LEU A 100 -14.86 -5.80 -12.34
C LEU A 100 -13.80 -4.94 -13.03
N LEU A 101 -14.12 -3.68 -13.34
CA LEU A 101 -13.17 -2.74 -13.96
C LEU A 101 -12.03 -2.30 -13.03
N LEU A 102 -12.20 -2.41 -11.70
CA LEU A 102 -11.20 -2.01 -10.71
C LEU A 102 -10.28 -3.17 -10.31
N GLU A 103 -10.67 -4.41 -10.60
CA GLU A 103 -9.88 -5.63 -10.33
C GLU A 103 -8.95 -6.03 -11.49
N GLU A 104 -9.02 -5.35 -12.65
CA GLU A 104 -8.16 -5.51 -13.84
C GLU A 104 -6.93 -4.57 -13.82
#